data_AF-A0A7V9I6Y9-F1
#
_entry.id   AF-A0A7V9I6Y9-F1
#
_cell.length_a   1.000
_cell.length_b   1.000
_cell.length_c   1.000
_cell.angle_alpha   90.00
_cell.angle_beta   90.00
_cell.angle_gamma   90.00
#
_symmetry.space_group_name_H-M   'P 1'
#
loop_
_entity.id
_entity.type
_entity.pdbx_description
1 polymer ?
#
loop_
_entity_poly.entity_id
_entity_poly.type
_entity_poly.pdbx_seq_one_letter_code
_entity_poly.pdbx_strand_id
1 'polypeptide(L)' 'MFVRIILTAFLTTVLAWSVLTRVSEGAGAGQPYRVHAGDTLWTIASQHYGGDLRQGVWAIQRENDLADAQLTPGQILLLP' A
#
# COMPACT_ATOMS: atom_id res chain seq x y z
N MET A 1 -21.52 34.30 -21.39
CA MET A 1 -20.08 34.02 -21.59
C MET A 1 -19.40 33.54 -20.30
N PHE A 2 -19.78 34.05 -19.12
CA PHE A 2 -19.22 33.67 -17.82
C PHE A 2 -19.38 32.20 -17.39
N VAL A 3 -20.52 31.55 -17.69
CA VAL A 3 -20.76 30.15 -17.28
C VAL A 3 -19.80 29.16 -17.95
N ARG A 4 -19.41 29.41 -19.21
CA ARG A 4 -18.47 28.57 -19.97
C ARG A 4 -17.06 28.64 -19.38
N ILE A 5 -16.66 29.82 -18.90
CA ILE A 5 -15.35 30.07 -18.28
C ILE A 5 -15.24 29.35 -16.93
N ILE A 6 -16.32 29.36 -16.13
CA ILE A 6 -16.38 28.65 -14.84
C ILE A 6 -16.32 27.13 -15.04
N LEU A 7 -17.01 26.60 -16.05
CA LEU A 7 -16.99 25.16 -16.39
C LEU A 7 -15.61 24.67 -16.85
N THR A 8 -14.91 25.42 -17.70
CA THR A 8 -13.57 25.05 -18.15
C THR A 8 -12.55 25.16 -17.02
N ALA A 9 -12.66 26.19 -16.17
CA ALA A 9 -11.79 26.34 -15.01
C ALA A 9 -11.95 25.15 -14.04
N PHE A 10 -13.20 24.77 -13.73
CA PHE A 10 -13.49 23.63 -12.86
C PHE A 10 -12.95 22.31 -13.42
N LEU A 11 -13.05 22.10 -14.74
CA LEU A 11 -12.52 20.91 -15.41
C LEU A 11 -10.98 20.84 -15.32
N THR A 12 -10.28 21.96 -15.51
CA THR A 12 -8.82 22.02 -15.38
C THR A 12 -8.35 21.84 -13.94
N THR A 13 -9.13 22.30 -12.96
CA THR A 13 -8.82 22.08 -11.55
C THR A 13 -8.92 20.60 -11.21
N VAL A 14 -9.97 19.90 -11.62
CA VAL A 14 -10.10 18.45 -11.35
C VAL A 14 -8.96 17.64 -12.00
N LEU A 15 -8.56 18.00 -13.23
CA LEU A 15 -7.42 17.38 -13.93
C LEU A 15 -6.06 17.66 -13.26
N ALA A 16 -5.87 18.85 -12.68
CA ALA A 16 -4.65 19.20 -11.95
C ALA A 16 -4.50 18.39 -10.66
N TRP A 17 -5.60 18.05 -10.00
CA TRP A 17 -5.57 17.22 -8.78
C TRP A 17 -5.22 15.76 -9.09
N SER A 18 -5.58 15.25 -10.28
CA SER A 18 -5.23 13.88 -10.72
C SER A 18 -3.74 13.69 -11.07
N VAL A 19 -3.00 14.77 -11.31
CA VAL A 19 -1.54 14.70 -11.51
C VAL A 19 -0.81 14.73 -10.16
N LEU A 20 -1.35 15.43 -9.16
CA LEU A 20 -0.74 15.54 -7.84
C LEU A 20 -0.82 14.21 -7.04
N THR A 21 -1.85 13.39 -7.26
CA THR A 21 -1.91 12.05 -6.65
C THR A 21 -0.96 11.02 -7.27
N ARG A 22 -0.23 11.38 -8.34
CA ARG A 22 0.84 10.52 -8.91
C ARG A 22 2.20 10.72 -8.24
N VAL A 23 2.26 11.49 -7.15
CA VAL A 23 3.49 11.68 -6.38
C VAL A 23 3.44 10.77 -5.15
N SER A 24 3.56 9.46 -5.35
CA SER A 24 4.06 8.54 -4.31
C SER A 24 4.53 7.20 -4.88
N GLU A 25 5.08 7.16 -6.10
CA GLU A 25 5.72 5.94 -6.65
C GLU A 25 7.22 5.83 -6.28
N GLY A 26 7.77 6.75 -5.48
CA GLY A 26 9.23 6.95 -5.40
C GLY A 26 9.88 6.90 -4.02
N ALA A 27 9.16 6.57 -2.94
CA ALA A 27 9.73 6.49 -1.60
C ALA A 27 9.43 5.12 -0.99
N GLY A 28 10.28 4.12 -1.29
CA GLY A 28 10.24 2.81 -0.63
C GLY A 28 8.87 2.12 -0.66
N ALA A 29 8.27 2.00 -1.85
CA ALA A 29 6.93 1.47 -2.00
C ALA A 29 6.89 -0.02 -1.68
N GLY A 30 6.64 -0.34 -0.40
CA GLY A 30 6.33 -1.69 0.02
C GLY A 30 5.23 -2.29 -0.86
N GLN A 31 5.39 -3.55 -1.27
CA GLN A 31 4.43 -4.23 -2.13
C GLN A 31 3.18 -4.57 -1.33
N PRO A 32 1.99 -4.08 -1.73
CA PRO A 32 0.76 -4.43 -1.03
C PRO A 32 0.42 -5.91 -1.28
N TYR A 33 0.22 -6.65 -0.20
CA TYR A 33 -0.16 -8.05 -0.20
C TYR A 33 -1.52 -8.22 0.47
N ARG A 34 -2.44 -8.91 -0.19
CA ARG A 34 -3.74 -9.28 0.41
C ARG A 34 -3.59 -10.63 1.10
N VAL A 35 -3.84 -10.66 2.40
CA VAL A 35 -3.87 -11.88 3.22
C VAL A 35 -5.02 -12.78 2.78
N HIS A 36 -4.72 -14.05 2.54
CA HIS A 36 -5.69 -15.10 2.27
C HIS A 36 -5.92 -15.96 3.51
N ALA A 37 -7.02 -16.72 3.51
CA ALA A 37 -7.30 -17.65 4.61
C ALA A 37 -6.22 -18.73 4.69
N GLY A 38 -5.61 -18.89 5.87
CA GLY A 38 -4.50 -19.81 6.10
C GLY A 38 -3.11 -19.18 5.99
N ASP A 39 -3.03 -17.91 5.57
CA ASP A 39 -1.76 -17.19 5.60
C ASP A 39 -1.35 -16.87 7.04
N THR A 40 -0.04 -16.94 7.26
CA THR A 40 0.62 -16.52 8.48
C THR A 40 1.75 -15.57 8.10
N LEU A 41 2.21 -14.74 9.04
CA LEU A 41 3.38 -13.90 8.78
C LEU A 41 4.59 -14.74 8.34
N TRP A 42 4.71 -15.97 8.83
CA TRP A 42 5.78 -16.89 8.43
C TRP A 42 5.65 -17.41 7.01
N THR A 43 4.45 -17.81 6.58
CA THR A 43 4.23 -18.30 5.20
C THR A 43 4.42 -17.16 4.21
N ILE A 44 3.90 -15.97 4.51
CA ILE A 44 4.12 -14.76 3.71
C ILE A 44 5.62 -14.44 3.68
N ALA A 45 6.28 -14.41 4.83
CA ALA A 45 7.71 -14.10 4.88
C ALA A 45 8.55 -15.11 4.09
N SER A 46 8.22 -16.39 4.14
CA SER A 46 8.93 -17.44 3.39
C SER A 46 8.75 -17.37 1.88
N GLN A 47 7.65 -16.79 1.41
CA GLN A 47 7.37 -16.63 0.00
C GLN A 47 8.03 -15.38 -0.59
N HIS A 48 8.16 -14.33 0.23
CA HIS A 48 8.62 -13.01 -0.22
C HIS A 48 10.06 -12.67 0.17
N TYR A 49 10.60 -13.29 1.22
CA TYR A 49 11.95 -13.03 1.73
C TYR A 49 12.78 -14.32 1.75
N GLY A 50 14.04 -14.20 1.30
CA GLY A 50 15.06 -15.22 1.50
C GLY A 50 15.86 -14.99 2.79
N GLY A 51 16.54 -16.03 3.28
CA GLY A 51 17.41 -15.93 4.45
C GLY A 51 16.69 -16.12 5.78
N ASP A 52 16.89 -15.21 6.73
CA ASP A 52 16.30 -15.30 8.06
C ASP A 52 14.83 -14.87 8.05
N LEU A 53 13.94 -15.86 8.08
CA LEU A 53 12.48 -15.67 8.13
C LEU A 53 12.03 -14.78 9.29
N ARG A 54 12.73 -14.79 10.44
CA ARG A 54 12.36 -13.94 11.58
C ARG A 54 12.51 -12.47 11.25
N GLN A 55 13.53 -12.11 10.47
CA GLN A 55 13.72 -10.74 10.03
C GLN A 55 12.63 -10.32 9.06
N GLY A 56 12.21 -11.21 8.15
CA GLY A 56 11.07 -10.98 7.26
C GLY A 56 9.78 -10.73 8.04
N VAL A 57 9.46 -11.60 9.01
CA VAL A 57 8.30 -11.41 9.90
C VAL A 57 8.36 -10.08 10.64
N TRP A 58 9.51 -9.76 11.24
CA TRP A 58 9.69 -8.50 11.96
C TRP A 58 9.56 -7.27 11.06
N ALA A 59 10.08 -7.34 9.83
CA ALA A 59 9.96 -6.28 8.85
C ALA A 59 8.51 -6.03 8.46
N ILE A 60 7.73 -7.09 8.18
CA ILE A 60 6.30 -6.99 7.89
C ILE A 60 5.55 -6.38 9.09
N GLN A 61 5.83 -6.83 10.32
CA GLN A 61 5.17 -6.31 11.51
C GLN A 61 5.44 -4.83 11.71
N ARG A 62 6.70 -4.42 11.57
CA ARG A 62 7.12 -3.03 11.72
C ARG A 62 6.53 -2.12 10.66
N GLU A 63 6.44 -2.59 9.41
CA GLU A 63 5.88 -1.80 8.30
C GLU A 63 4.36 -1.62 8.40
N ASN A 64 3.68 -2.53 9.10
CA ASN A 64 2.22 -2.55 9.22
C ASN A 64 1.71 -2.25 10.64
N ASP A 65 2.60 -1.82 11.54
CA ASP A 65 2.32 -1.59 12.97
C ASP A 65 1.55 -2.74 13.64
N LEU A 66 1.88 -3.99 13.28
CA LEU A 66 1.24 -5.17 13.84
C LEU A 66 1.76 -5.43 15.26
N ALA A 67 0.85 -5.40 16.24
CA ALA A 67 1.17 -5.70 17.64
C ALA A 67 1.43 -7.19 17.88
N ASP A 68 0.86 -8.06 17.04
CA ASP A 68 0.97 -9.51 17.15
C ASP A 68 1.05 -10.18 15.77
N ALA A 69 0.89 -11.51 15.74
CA ALA A 69 0.93 -12.30 14.51
C ALA A 69 -0.46 -12.65 13.98
N GLN A 70 -1.53 -12.04 14.53
CA GLN A 70 -2.88 -12.32 14.07
C GLN A 70 -3.13 -11.58 12.76
N LEU A 71 -3.48 -12.36 11.74
CA LEU A 71 -3.84 -11.84 10.43
C LEU A 71 -5.32 -12.13 10.16
N THR A 72 -6.00 -11.16 9.56
CA THR A 72 -7.38 -11.32 9.13
C THR A 72 -7.44 -11.54 7.62
N PRO A 73 -8.12 -12.57 7.11
CA PRO A 73 -8.30 -12.73 5.67
C PRO A 73 -8.90 -11.48 5.02
N GLY A 74 -8.31 -11.02 3.92
CA GLY A 74 -8.67 -9.78 3.24
C GLY A 74 -7.91 -8.53 3.71
N GLN A 75 -7.17 -8.62 4.82
CA GLN A 75 -6.26 -7.57 5.29
C GLN A 75 -5.18 -7.27 4.23
N ILE A 76 -4.84 -6.00 4.07
CA ILE A 76 -3.74 -5.57 3.21
C ILE A 76 -2.52 -5.33 4.10
N LEU A 77 -1.41 -5.97 3.75
CA LEU A 77 -0.10 -5.77 4.37
C LEU A 77 0.84 -5.11 3.36
N LEU A 78 1.62 -4.15 3.82
CA LEU A 78 2.76 -3.58 3.11
C LEU A 78 3.97 -4.46 3.36
N LEU A 79 4.45 -5.12 2.30
CA LEU A 79 5.68 -5.89 2.35
C LEU A 79 6.85 -4.97 1.98
N PRO A 80 7.82 -4.72 2.87
CA PRO A 80 9.01 -3.93 2.54
C PRO A 80 9.84 -4.56 1.41
#